data_AF-A0A8T0Z7R2-F1
#
_entry.id   AF-A0A8T0Z7R2-F1
#
_cell.length_a   1.000
_cell.length_b   1.000
_cell.length_c   1.000
_cell.angle_alpha   90.00
_cell.angle_beta   90.00
_cell.angle_gamma   90.00
#
_symmetry.space_group_name_H-M   'P 1'
#
loop_
_entity.id
_entity.type
_entity.pdbx_description
1 polymer ?
#
loop_
_entity_poly.entity_id
_entity_poly.type
_entity_poly.pdbx_seq_one_letter_code
_entity_poly.pdbx_strand_id
1 'polypeptide(L)' 'MPRAPPRLSSSTPPRRVATKEERQRVLDAYEAGDDCLTVARYNNVFGAAAYRLCKSGDPSPPPRGGARANCV' A
#
# COMPACT_ATOMS: atom_id res chain seq x y z
N MET A 1 44.46 4.19 7.43
CA MET A 1 43.06 4.09 7.89
C MET A 1 42.29 3.20 6.92
N PRO A 2 41.70 2.07 7.31
CA PRO A 2 40.90 1.28 6.39
C PRO A 2 39.52 1.91 6.24
N ARG A 3 39.15 2.21 5.00
CA ARG A 3 37.88 2.85 4.63
C ARG A 3 36.77 1.80 4.64
N ALA A 4 35.72 2.04 5.42
CA ALA A 4 34.54 1.16 5.49
C ALA A 4 33.90 0.97 4.10
N PRO A 5 33.37 -0.23 3.79
CA PRO A 5 32.76 -0.49 2.49
C PRO A 5 31.52 0.40 2.30
N PRO A 6 31.25 0.88 1.07
CA PRO A 6 30.06 1.65 0.80
C PRO A 6 28.84 0.78 1.10
N ARG A 7 27.95 1.27 1.96
CA ARG A 7 26.63 0.67 2.17
C ARG A 7 25.98 0.58 0.80
N LEU A 8 25.69 -0.62 0.33
CA LEU A 8 24.88 -0.84 -0.86
C LEU A 8 23.53 -0.16 -0.58
N SER A 9 23.32 1.03 -1.14
CA SER A 9 22.01 1.65 -1.21
C SER A 9 21.14 0.66 -1.98
N SER A 10 20.34 -0.12 -1.26
CA SER A 10 19.34 -0.98 -1.90
C SER A 10 18.36 -0.06 -2.60
N SER A 11 18.57 0.18 -3.88
CA SER A 11 17.63 0.89 -4.74
C SER A 11 16.44 -0.02 -5.03
N THR A 12 15.76 -0.52 -4.00
CA THR A 12 14.39 -0.96 -4.19
C THR A 12 13.60 0.28 -4.60
N PRO A 13 12.99 0.31 -5.79
CA PRO A 13 12.18 1.44 -6.19
C PRO A 13 11.12 1.69 -5.10
N PRO A 14 10.80 2.96 -4.79
CA PRO A 14 9.81 3.29 -3.78
C PRO A 14 8.51 2.59 -4.14
N ARG A 15 7.99 1.79 -3.22
CA ARG A 15 6.76 1.02 -3.43
C ARG A 15 5.62 1.99 -3.72
N ARG A 16 5.09 1.98 -4.95
CA ARG A 16 4.04 2.91 -5.38
C ARG A 16 2.80 2.71 -4.50
N VAL A 17 2.24 3.80 -4.00
CA VAL A 17 0.97 3.78 -3.27
C VAL A 17 -0.15 3.77 -4.29
N ALA A 18 -1.08 2.82 -4.17
CA ALA A 18 -2.24 2.76 -5.04
C ALA A 18 -3.09 4.04 -4.93
N THR A 19 -3.61 4.51 -6.07
CA THR A 19 -4.48 5.70 -6.12
C THR A 19 -5.86 5.39 -5.56
N LYS A 20 -6.69 6.41 -5.37
CA LYS A 20 -8.07 6.21 -4.88
C LYS A 20 -8.89 5.40 -5.87
N GLU A 21 -8.70 5.64 -7.16
CA GLU A 21 -9.42 4.99 -8.26
C GLU A 21 -9.04 3.51 -8.35
N GLU A 22 -7.76 3.18 -8.21
CA GLU A 22 -7.28 1.79 -8.14
C GLU A 22 -7.89 1.04 -6.95
N ARG A 23 -8.03 1.72 -5.80
CA ARG A 23 -8.67 1.15 -4.61
C ARG A 23 -10.19 1.01 -4.75
N GLN A 24 -10.84 1.97 -5.40
CA GLN A 24 -12.28 1.92 -5.68
C GLN A 24 -12.62 0.71 -6.54
N ARG A 25 -11.86 0.43 -7.59
CA ARG A 25 -12.09 -0.74 -8.46
C ARG A 25 -12.00 -2.07 -7.70
N VAL A 26 -11.14 -2.15 -6.68
CA VAL A 26 -11.04 -3.33 -5.82
C VAL A 26 -12.27 -3.48 -4.92
N LEU A 27 -12.83 -2.36 -4.44
CA LEU A 27 -14.07 -2.35 -3.67
C LEU A 27 -15.27 -2.70 -4.55
N ASP A 28 -15.38 -2.11 -5.74
CA ASP A 28 -16.47 -2.40 -6.68
C ASP A 28 -16.48 -3.89 -7.04
N ALA A 29 -15.29 -4.50 -7.26
CA ALA A 29 -15.16 -5.93 -7.49
C ALA A 29 -15.59 -6.77 -6.26
N TYR A 30 -15.24 -6.32 -5.05
CA TYR A 30 -15.66 -6.99 -3.83
C TYR A 30 -17.19 -6.95 -3.63
N GLU A 31 -17.81 -5.81 -3.91
CA GLU A 31 -19.27 -5.63 -3.84
C GLU A 31 -20.01 -6.42 -4.93
N ALA A 32 -19.40 -6.56 -6.12
CA ALA A 32 -19.90 -7.41 -7.19
C ALA A 32 -19.77 -8.91 -6.91
N GLY A 33 -19.01 -9.30 -5.88
CA GLY A 33 -18.71 -10.70 -5.53
C GLY A 33 -17.58 -11.33 -6.34
N ASP A 34 -16.79 -10.51 -7.05
CA ASP A 34 -15.62 -10.94 -7.82
C ASP A 34 -14.38 -11.17 -6.94
N ASP A 35 -13.34 -11.79 -7.50
CA ASP A 35 -12.06 -12.00 -6.81
C ASP A 35 -11.27 -10.69 -6.66
N CYS A 36 -11.48 -10.03 -5.53
CA CYS A 36 -10.84 -8.79 -5.14
C CYS A 36 -9.30 -8.87 -5.09
N LEU A 37 -8.71 -10.06 -4.84
CA LEU A 37 -7.24 -10.23 -4.80
C LEU A 37 -6.66 -10.22 -6.22
N THR A 38 -7.35 -10.85 -7.16
CA THR A 38 -6.98 -10.81 -8.57
C THR A 38 -7.08 -9.37 -9.09
N VAL A 39 -8.19 -8.67 -8.83
CA VAL A 39 -8.35 -7.26 -9.22
C VAL A 39 -7.28 -6.37 -8.57
N ALA A 40 -6.94 -6.61 -7.30
CA ALA A 40 -5.88 -5.86 -6.61
C ALA A 40 -4.51 -6.01 -7.29
N ARG A 41 -4.15 -7.22 -7.73
CA ARG A 41 -2.87 -7.46 -8.43
C ARG A 41 -2.77 -6.68 -9.73
N TYR A 42 -3.85 -6.63 -10.51
CA TYR A 42 -3.89 -5.86 -11.75
C TYR A 42 -3.89 -4.34 -11.53
N ASN A 43 -4.40 -3.88 -10.38
CA ASN A 43 -4.46 -2.46 -10.02
C ASN A 43 -3.30 -1.99 -9.13
N ASN A 44 -2.20 -2.75 -9.04
CA ASN A 44 -1.04 -2.44 -8.18
C ASN A 44 -1.38 -2.23 -6.69
N VAL A 45 -2.50 -2.80 -6.24
CA VAL A 45 -2.92 -2.79 -4.84
C VAL A 45 -2.30 -3.99 -4.15
N PHE A 46 -1.57 -3.74 -3.06
CA PHE A 46 -0.98 -4.82 -2.26
C PHE A 46 -2.08 -5.70 -1.65
N GLY A 47 -1.90 -7.02 -1.58
CA GLY A 47 -2.91 -7.92 -1.01
C GLY A 47 -3.36 -7.55 0.40
N ALA A 48 -2.43 -7.12 1.26
CA ALA A 48 -2.76 -6.60 2.59
C ALA A 48 -3.53 -5.27 2.57
N ALA A 49 -3.37 -4.45 1.54
CA ALA A 49 -4.20 -3.26 1.32
C ALA A 49 -5.60 -3.67 0.84
N ALA A 50 -5.70 -4.59 -0.12
CA ALA A 50 -6.99 -5.11 -0.60
C ALA A 50 -7.82 -5.73 0.52
N TYR A 51 -7.21 -6.54 1.39
CA TYR A 51 -7.89 -7.10 2.56
C TYR A 51 -8.45 -6.02 3.50
N ARG A 52 -7.65 -4.97 3.78
CA ARG A 52 -8.10 -3.84 4.59
C ARG A 52 -9.20 -3.03 3.91
N LEU A 53 -9.13 -2.85 2.60
CA LEU A 53 -10.19 -2.20 1.81
C LEU A 53 -11.50 -2.97 1.93
N CYS A 54 -11.51 -4.25 1.60
CA CYS A 54 -12.72 -5.08 1.67
C CYS A 54 -13.31 -5.11 3.09
N LYS A 55 -12.47 -5.10 4.13
CA LYS A 55 -12.92 -5.07 5.53
C LYS A 55 -13.47 -3.72 5.97
N SER A 56 -12.92 -2.61 5.46
CA SER A 56 -13.30 -1.25 5.87
C SER A 56 -14.37 -0.62 4.98
N GLY A 57 -14.50 -1.06 3.74
CA GLY A 57 -15.34 -0.43 2.71
C GLY A 57 -14.84 0.95 2.27
N ASP A 58 -13.66 1.40 2.71
CA ASP A 58 -13.19 2.77 2.48
C ASP A 58 -12.01 2.82 1.49
N PRO A 59 -12.16 3.42 0.29
CA PRO A 59 -11.08 3.61 -0.69
C PRO A 59 -10.09 4.72 -0.30
N SER A 60 -10.26 5.37 0.85
CA SER A 60 -9.36 6.39 1.37
C SER A 60 -7.95 5.84 1.59
N PRO A 61 -6.88 6.61 1.31
CA PRO A 61 -5.54 6.18 1.67
C PRO A 61 -5.44 5.98 3.19
N PRO A 62 -4.68 4.97 3.65
CA PRO A 62 -4.44 4.83 5.07
C PRO A 62 -3.82 6.13 5.61
N PRO A 63 -4.18 6.54 6.84
CA PRO A 63 -3.60 7.71 7.47
C PRO A 63 -2.08 7.60 7.40
N ARG A 64 -1.43 8.61 6.82
CA ARG A 64 0.03 8.70 6.73
C ARG A 64 0.58 8.94 8.15
N GLY A 65 0.74 7.87 8.92
CA GLY A 65 1.22 7.94 10.29
C GLY A 65 2.71 8.31 10.32
N GLY A 66 3.01 9.50 10.84
CA GLY A 66 4.37 9.98 11.03
C GLY A 66 4.51 11.09 12.06
N ALA A 67 3.54 11.30 12.97
CA ALA A 67 3.77 12.10 14.16
C ALA A 67 4.05 11.13 15.31
N ARG A 68 5.33 10.81 15.54
CA ARG A 68 5.74 10.37 16.88
C ARG A 68 5.54 11.59 17.76
N ALA A 69 4.57 11.56 18.67
CA ALA A 69 4.48 12.56 19.72
C ALA A 69 5.85 12.58 20.43
N ASN A 70 6.60 13.65 20.23
CA ASN A 70 7.84 13.87 20.96
C ASN A 70 7.44 14.37 22.33
N CYS A 71 7.34 13.46 23.30
CA CYS A 71 7.24 13.85 24.70
C CYS A 71 8.64 14.28 25.16
N VAL A 72 8.93 15.59 25.11
CA VAL A 72 9.94 16.27 25.93
C VAL A 72 9.41 17.64 26.30
#